data_AF-B1ZH98-F1
#
_entry.id   AF-B1ZH98-F1
#
_cell.length_a   1.000
_cell.length_b   1.000
_cell.length_c   1.000
_cell.angle_alpha   90.00
_cell.angle_beta   90.00
_cell.angle_gamma   90.00
#
_symmetry.space_group_name_H-M   'P 1'
#
loop_
_entity.id
_entity.type
_entity.pdbx_description
1 polymer ?
#
loop_
_entity_poly.entity_id
_entity_poly.type
_entity_poly.pdbx_seq_one_letter_code
_entity_poly.pdbx_strand_id
1 'polypeptide(L)'
;MASLWSAYLFAALIAPTLAAGARLGVGLSPDAVRLAPETGLPVAIHLAPELALPTPLPAQVDRLVAESLAPVIQGLRAETGLSSRLLWENAGGHLFWTLRTIARESPERAAEAAEALQSLRWPREACAALTLMRADALAGLEAPRRRLCCLRHGLPGFSKCEGVCPLLRPSGEGRLSEATSSS
;
A
#
# COMPACT_ATOMS: atom_id res chain seq x y z
N MET A 1 -1.89 -1.66 18.15
CA MET A 1 -1.69 -2.96 17.45
C MET A 1 -2.40 -3.01 16.10
N ALA A 2 -3.65 -2.56 15.97
CA ALA A 2 -4.40 -2.55 14.69
C ALA A 2 -3.66 -1.90 13.49
N SER A 3 -2.92 -0.80 13.71
CA SER A 3 -2.12 -0.17 12.63
C SER A 3 -1.06 -1.11 12.05
N LEU A 4 -0.31 -1.82 12.89
CA LEU A 4 0.69 -2.78 12.39
C LEU A 4 0.01 -4.03 11.81
N TRP A 5 -1.04 -4.52 12.47
CA TRP A 5 -1.82 -5.65 11.97
C TRP A 5 -2.38 -5.39 10.57
N SER A 6 -2.96 -4.21 10.32
CA SER A 6 -3.44 -3.82 8.99
C SER A 6 -2.32 -3.75 7.95
N ALA A 7 -1.10 -3.34 8.32
CA ALA A 7 0.04 -3.39 7.40
C ALA A 7 0.36 -4.84 6.98
N TYR A 8 0.36 -5.79 7.93
CA TYR A 8 0.53 -7.22 7.61
C TYR A 8 -0.62 -7.75 6.75
N LEU A 9 -1.86 -7.36 7.05
CA LEU A 9 -3.02 -7.72 6.23
C LEU A 9 -2.87 -7.22 4.79
N PHE A 10 -2.50 -5.96 4.58
CA PHE A 10 -2.33 -5.42 3.24
C PHE A 10 -1.15 -6.03 2.49
N ALA A 11 -0.04 -6.36 3.18
CA ALA A 11 1.06 -7.10 2.58
C ALA A 11 0.58 -8.46 2.05
N ALA A 12 -0.22 -9.16 2.88
CA ALA A 12 -0.80 -10.45 2.55
C ALA A 12 -1.79 -10.33 1.39
N LEU A 13 -2.66 -9.32 1.35
CA LEU A 13 -3.64 -9.20 0.26
C LEU A 13 -3.00 -8.76 -1.07
N ILE A 14 -2.15 -7.73 -1.05
CA ILE A 14 -1.76 -7.01 -2.27
C ILE A 14 -0.76 -7.80 -3.11
N ALA A 15 0.36 -8.20 -2.50
CA ALA A 15 1.46 -8.80 -3.26
C ALA A 15 1.05 -10.13 -3.91
N PRO A 16 0.40 -11.07 -3.19
CA PRO A 16 -0.11 -12.31 -3.76
C PRO A 16 -1.20 -12.10 -4.82
N THR A 17 -2.16 -11.18 -4.62
CA THR A 17 -3.20 -10.93 -5.64
C THR A 17 -2.59 -10.50 -6.96
N LEU A 18 -1.73 -9.48 -6.94
CA LEU A 18 -1.15 -8.95 -8.17
C LEU A 18 -0.11 -9.89 -8.77
N ALA A 19 0.65 -10.62 -7.95
CA ALA A 19 1.60 -11.62 -8.45
C ALA A 19 0.87 -12.80 -9.12
N ALA A 20 -0.22 -13.31 -8.52
CA ALA A 20 -1.03 -14.37 -9.10
C ALA A 20 -1.73 -13.89 -10.38
N GLY A 21 -2.30 -12.69 -10.37
CA GLY A 21 -2.92 -12.10 -11.57
C GLY A 21 -1.95 -11.86 -12.71
N ALA A 22 -0.75 -11.34 -12.42
CA ALA A 22 0.26 -11.07 -13.44
C ALA A 22 0.86 -12.34 -14.05
N ARG A 23 1.08 -13.39 -13.23
CA ARG A 23 1.74 -14.65 -13.65
C ARG A 23 0.79 -15.73 -14.13
N LEU A 24 -0.37 -15.85 -13.50
CA LEU A 24 -1.30 -16.97 -13.70
C LEU A 24 -2.67 -16.51 -14.22
N GLY A 25 -2.99 -15.21 -14.18
CA GLY A 25 -4.30 -14.68 -14.57
C GLY A 25 -5.43 -15.00 -13.58
N VAL A 26 -5.10 -15.51 -12.39
CA VAL A 26 -6.08 -15.95 -11.38
C VAL A 26 -6.10 -15.02 -10.17
N GLY A 27 -7.26 -14.90 -9.56
CA GLY A 27 -7.51 -14.09 -8.37
C GLY A 27 -7.50 -14.89 -7.07
N LEU A 28 -7.94 -14.23 -6.01
CA LEU A 28 -8.06 -14.78 -4.66
C LEU A 28 -9.53 -14.83 -4.23
N SER A 29 -9.93 -15.86 -3.48
CA SER A 29 -11.29 -16.02 -2.93
C SER A 29 -11.56 -15.08 -1.71
N PRO A 30 -12.82 -14.75 -1.37
CA PRO A 30 -13.17 -14.10 -0.09
C PRO A 30 -12.66 -14.84 1.16
N ASP A 31 -12.50 -16.17 1.09
CA ASP A 31 -11.91 -17.01 2.15
C ASP A 31 -10.37 -17.01 2.10
N ALA A 32 -9.76 -16.21 1.22
CA ALA A 32 -8.35 -16.29 0.90
C ALA A 32 -7.42 -15.70 1.96
N VAL A 33 -7.86 -15.43 3.18
CA VAL A 33 -6.91 -15.13 4.26
C VAL A 33 -7.21 -16.01 5.46
N ARG A 34 -6.37 -17.03 5.67
CA ARG A 34 -6.33 -17.74 6.94
C ARG A 34 -5.53 -16.93 7.94
N LEU A 35 -6.09 -16.75 9.13
CA LEU A 35 -5.43 -16.05 10.24
C LEU A 35 -4.89 -17.07 11.25
N ALA A 36 -3.69 -16.81 11.79
CA ALA A 36 -3.17 -17.56 12.93
C ALA A 36 -4.10 -17.37 14.13
N PRO A 37 -4.58 -18.43 14.79
CA PRO A 37 -5.45 -18.30 15.96
C PRO A 37 -4.84 -17.47 17.09
N GLU A 38 -3.52 -17.56 17.28
CA GLU A 38 -2.81 -16.97 18.42
C GLU A 38 -2.52 -15.49 18.24
N THR A 39 -2.27 -15.06 17.00
CA THR A 39 -1.82 -13.70 16.69
C THR A 39 -2.83 -12.91 15.85
N GLY A 40 -3.81 -13.60 15.27
CA GLY A 40 -4.73 -13.06 14.28
C GLY A 40 -4.05 -12.62 12.97
N LEU A 41 -2.77 -12.91 12.76
CA LEU A 41 -2.03 -12.47 11.57
C LEU A 41 -2.33 -13.37 10.36
N PRO A 42 -2.33 -12.83 9.13
CA PRO A 42 -2.39 -13.64 7.92
C PRO A 42 -1.28 -14.69 7.87
N VAL A 43 -1.63 -15.96 7.67
CA VAL A 43 -0.68 -17.08 7.55
C VAL A 43 -0.75 -17.80 6.21
N ALA A 44 -1.90 -17.78 5.56
CA ALA A 44 -2.05 -18.41 4.25
C ALA A 44 -3.08 -17.70 3.40
N ILE A 45 -2.89 -17.80 2.09
CA ILE A 45 -3.78 -17.25 1.08
C ILE A 45 -4.09 -18.30 0.04
N HIS A 46 -5.37 -18.41 -0.29
CA HIS A 46 -5.86 -19.41 -1.23
C HIS A 46 -6.11 -18.74 -2.58
N LEU A 47 -5.42 -19.25 -3.61
CA LEU A 47 -5.76 -18.93 -4.99
C LEU A 47 -7.14 -19.49 -5.30
N ALA A 48 -7.88 -18.76 -6.14
CA ALA A 48 -9.17 -19.19 -6.67
C ALA A 48 -9.04 -19.23 -8.20
N PRO A 49 -8.63 -20.37 -8.79
CA PRO A 49 -8.49 -20.50 -10.25
C PRO A 49 -9.75 -20.15 -11.03
N GLU A 50 -10.92 -20.35 -10.43
CA GLU A 50 -12.23 -19.97 -10.95
C GLU A 50 -12.46 -18.45 -11.01
N LEU A 51 -11.70 -17.68 -10.23
CA LEU A 51 -11.76 -16.22 -10.26
C LEU A 51 -10.72 -15.69 -11.24
N ALA A 52 -11.12 -15.50 -12.50
CA ALA A 52 -10.25 -14.81 -13.45
C ALA A 52 -10.02 -13.35 -13.01
N LEU A 53 -8.77 -12.91 -13.06
CA LEU A 53 -8.44 -11.49 -12.93
C LEU A 53 -8.50 -10.80 -14.29
N PRO A 54 -8.95 -9.53 -14.33
CA PRO A 54 -8.99 -8.78 -15.58
C PRO A 54 -7.58 -8.65 -16.17
N THR A 55 -7.48 -8.56 -17.49
CA THR A 55 -6.25 -8.18 -18.18
C THR A 55 -6.54 -6.86 -18.88
N PRO A 56 -5.64 -5.86 -18.85
CA PRO A 56 -4.24 -5.89 -18.38
C PRO A 56 -4.05 -5.64 -16.87
N LEU A 57 -2.81 -5.68 -16.38
CA LEU A 57 -2.45 -5.44 -14.97
C LEU A 57 -3.07 -4.16 -14.36
N PRO A 58 -3.17 -3.00 -15.06
CA PRO A 58 -3.90 -1.84 -14.56
C PRO A 58 -5.33 -2.16 -14.10
N ALA A 59 -6.06 -2.98 -14.84
CA ALA A 59 -7.41 -3.40 -14.47
C ALA A 59 -7.41 -4.32 -13.23
N GLN A 60 -6.36 -5.12 -13.02
CA GLN A 60 -6.21 -5.93 -11.80
C GLN A 60 -6.00 -5.05 -10.59
N VAL A 61 -5.21 -3.98 -10.73
CA VAL A 61 -4.98 -3.02 -9.65
C VAL A 61 -6.27 -2.25 -9.33
N ASP A 62 -6.97 -1.73 -10.34
CA ASP A 62 -8.25 -1.04 -10.15
C ASP A 62 -9.25 -1.94 -9.43
N ARG A 63 -9.34 -3.22 -9.83
CA ARG A 63 -10.18 -4.22 -9.15
C ARG A 63 -9.77 -4.45 -7.70
N LEU A 64 -8.49 -4.69 -7.44
CA LEU A 64 -7.96 -4.90 -6.08
C LEU A 64 -8.29 -3.70 -5.17
N VAL A 65 -8.10 -2.48 -5.67
CA VAL A 65 -8.38 -1.26 -4.92
C VAL A 65 -9.87 -1.13 -4.61
N ALA A 66 -10.73 -1.33 -5.60
CA ALA A 66 -12.17 -1.14 -5.47
C ALA A 66 -12.87 -2.26 -4.69
N GLU A 67 -12.54 -3.53 -4.97
CA GLU A 67 -13.26 -4.69 -4.46
C GLU A 67 -12.63 -5.28 -3.18
N SER A 68 -11.37 -4.98 -2.88
CA SER A 68 -10.69 -5.53 -1.70
C SER A 68 -10.19 -4.45 -0.74
N LEU A 69 -9.35 -3.53 -1.20
CA LEU A 69 -8.72 -2.57 -0.28
C LEU A 69 -9.72 -1.57 0.29
N ALA A 70 -10.58 -0.98 -0.54
CA ALA A 70 -11.55 0.00 -0.06
C ALA A 70 -12.54 -0.58 0.97
N PRO A 71 -13.17 -1.76 0.75
CA PRO A 71 -14.03 -2.38 1.76
C PRO A 71 -13.29 -2.75 3.06
N VAL A 72 -12.09 -3.34 2.96
CA VAL A 72 -11.29 -3.69 4.15
C VAL A 72 -10.91 -2.43 4.94
N ILE A 73 -10.51 -1.35 4.26
CA ILE A 73 -10.21 -0.09 4.90
C ILE A 73 -11.45 0.48 5.59
N GLN A 74 -12.61 0.47 4.94
CA GLN A 74 -13.86 0.94 5.55
C GLN A 74 -14.21 0.15 6.81
N GLY A 75 -14.13 -1.18 6.77
CA GLY A 75 -14.36 -2.05 7.93
C GLY A 75 -13.39 -1.76 9.07
N LEU A 76 -12.08 -1.68 8.79
CA LEU A 76 -11.07 -1.39 9.81
C LEU A 76 -11.26 -0.02 10.45
N ARG A 77 -11.66 0.98 9.68
CA ARG A 77 -11.96 2.31 10.23
C ARG A 77 -13.12 2.25 11.22
N ALA A 78 -14.18 1.52 10.88
CA ALA A 78 -15.35 1.39 11.72
C ALA A 78 -15.01 0.66 13.04
N GLU A 79 -14.24 -0.42 12.96
CA GLU A 79 -13.93 -1.26 14.12
C GLU A 79 -12.84 -0.69 15.03
N THR A 80 -11.82 -0.02 14.46
CA THR A 80 -10.62 0.33 15.21
C THR A 80 -10.42 1.84 15.38
N GLY A 81 -11.24 2.69 14.74
CA GLY A 81 -11.11 4.14 14.77
C GLY A 81 -9.83 4.68 14.10
N LEU A 82 -9.09 3.87 13.34
CA LEU A 82 -7.89 4.32 12.66
C LEU A 82 -8.24 5.31 11.54
N SER A 83 -7.34 6.26 11.27
CA SER A 83 -7.59 7.24 10.21
C SER A 83 -7.54 6.59 8.82
N SER A 84 -8.39 7.06 7.91
CA SER A 84 -8.40 6.61 6.51
C SER A 84 -7.02 6.75 5.88
N ARG A 85 -6.38 7.90 6.10
CA ARG A 85 -5.04 8.19 5.60
C ARG A 85 -4.01 7.15 6.05
N LEU A 86 -4.02 6.74 7.31
CA LEU A 86 -3.06 5.76 7.83
C LEU A 86 -3.20 4.42 7.13
N LEU A 87 -4.43 3.94 6.97
CA LEU A 87 -4.72 2.66 6.34
C LEU A 87 -4.37 2.68 4.85
N TRP A 88 -4.67 3.78 4.14
CA TRP A 88 -4.25 3.97 2.76
C TRP A 88 -2.72 4.10 2.61
N GLU A 89 -2.02 4.72 3.56
CA GLU A 89 -0.54 4.74 3.54
C GLU A 89 0.06 3.36 3.88
N ASN A 90 -0.60 2.53 4.69
CA ASN A 90 -0.22 1.14 4.89
C ASN A 90 -0.39 0.34 3.59
N ALA A 91 -1.57 0.42 2.95
CA ALA A 91 -1.88 -0.31 1.73
C ALA A 91 -1.02 0.16 0.54
N GLY A 92 -0.92 1.48 0.33
CA GLY A 92 -0.19 2.09 -0.77
C GLY A 92 1.29 1.69 -0.80
N GLY A 93 1.94 1.59 0.37
CA GLY A 93 3.33 1.16 0.45
C GLY A 93 3.55 -0.22 -0.15
N HIS A 94 2.67 -1.17 0.18
CA HIS A 94 2.71 -2.52 -0.39
C HIS A 94 2.31 -2.54 -1.87
N LEU A 95 1.33 -1.73 -2.28
CA LEU A 95 0.90 -1.63 -3.67
C LEU A 95 2.04 -1.16 -4.60
N PHE A 96 2.66 -0.03 -4.28
CA PHE A 96 3.73 0.53 -5.12
C PHE A 96 4.99 -0.34 -5.12
N TRP A 97 5.34 -0.92 -3.96
CA TRP A 97 6.43 -1.89 -3.89
C TRP A 97 6.15 -3.13 -4.76
N THR A 98 4.91 -3.63 -4.75
CA THR A 98 4.52 -4.80 -5.55
C THR A 98 4.60 -4.50 -7.04
N LEU A 99 4.07 -3.35 -7.50
CA LEU A 99 4.13 -2.96 -8.92
C LEU A 99 5.57 -2.81 -9.41
N ARG A 100 6.44 -2.20 -8.60
CA ARG A 100 7.88 -2.14 -8.92
C ARG A 100 8.50 -3.52 -8.99
N THR A 101 8.15 -4.40 -8.04
CA THR A 101 8.66 -5.79 -8.02
C THR A 101 8.21 -6.53 -9.28
N ILE A 102 6.95 -6.43 -9.68
CA ILE A 102 6.45 -7.03 -10.93
C ILE A 102 7.24 -6.49 -12.13
N ALA A 103 7.44 -5.18 -12.24
CA ALA A 103 8.21 -4.59 -13.34
C ALA A 103 9.66 -5.10 -13.41
N ARG A 104 10.29 -5.36 -12.27
CA ARG A 104 11.67 -5.85 -12.18
C ARG A 104 11.78 -7.36 -12.46
N GLU A 105 10.90 -8.16 -11.87
CA GLU A 105 10.95 -9.63 -11.95
C GLU A 105 10.24 -10.18 -13.20
N SER A 106 9.46 -9.35 -13.90
CA SER A 106 8.72 -9.71 -15.12
C SER A 106 8.82 -8.54 -16.13
N PRO A 107 9.97 -8.39 -16.81
CA PRO A 107 10.23 -7.27 -17.72
C PRO A 107 9.16 -7.10 -18.82
N GLU A 108 8.53 -8.19 -19.25
CA GLU A 108 7.41 -8.17 -20.20
C GLU A 108 6.15 -7.46 -19.67
N ARG A 109 6.01 -7.36 -18.34
CA ARG A 109 4.92 -6.63 -17.65
C ARG A 109 5.33 -5.23 -17.21
N ALA A 110 6.57 -4.80 -17.44
CA ALA A 110 7.07 -3.50 -16.96
C ALA A 110 6.26 -2.31 -17.49
N ALA A 111 5.84 -2.37 -18.77
CA ALA A 111 4.99 -1.35 -19.37
C ALA A 111 3.61 -1.28 -18.69
N GLU A 112 2.98 -2.43 -18.46
CA GLU A 112 1.69 -2.50 -17.77
C GLU A 112 1.80 -2.05 -16.30
N ALA A 113 2.91 -2.35 -15.62
CA ALA A 113 3.14 -1.87 -14.25
C ALA A 113 3.32 -0.35 -14.20
N ALA A 114 4.04 0.23 -15.17
CA ALA A 114 4.18 1.67 -15.32
C ALA A 114 2.84 2.35 -15.66
N GLU A 115 2.04 1.74 -16.53
CA GLU A 115 0.69 2.19 -16.85
C GLU A 115 -0.21 2.12 -15.61
N ALA A 116 -0.14 1.03 -14.84
CA ALA A 116 -0.91 0.87 -13.62
C ALA A 116 -0.58 1.97 -12.61
N LEU A 117 0.70 2.35 -12.46
CA LEU A 117 1.08 3.50 -11.63
C LEU A 117 0.45 4.80 -12.13
N GLN A 118 0.50 5.07 -13.43
CA GLN A 118 0.04 6.33 -14.02
C GLN A 118 -1.50 6.48 -14.01
N SER A 119 -2.20 5.40 -14.35
CA SER A 119 -3.65 5.38 -14.56
C SER A 119 -4.47 5.02 -13.32
N LEU A 120 -3.80 4.64 -12.22
CA LEU A 120 -4.46 4.13 -11.02
C LEU A 120 -5.60 5.04 -10.55
N ARG A 121 -6.78 4.46 -10.39
CA ARG A 121 -7.95 5.11 -9.79
C ARG A 121 -8.13 4.63 -8.35
N TRP A 122 -8.51 5.55 -7.49
CA TRP A 122 -8.76 5.23 -6.08
C TRP A 122 -9.88 6.11 -5.51
N PRO A 123 -10.53 5.66 -4.42
CA PRO A 123 -11.57 6.44 -3.75
C PRO A 123 -11.08 7.82 -3.29
N ARG A 124 -12.01 8.77 -3.13
CA ARG A 124 -11.69 10.16 -2.74
C ARG A 124 -10.88 10.23 -1.43
N GLU A 125 -11.20 9.37 -0.47
CA GLU A 125 -10.52 9.26 0.81
C GLU A 125 -9.07 8.76 0.69
N ALA A 126 -8.73 8.05 -0.39
CA ALA A 126 -7.39 7.57 -0.68
C ALA A 126 -6.53 8.64 -1.37
N CYS A 127 -7.17 9.60 -2.05
CA CYS A 127 -6.51 10.53 -2.99
C CYS A 127 -5.26 11.18 -2.42
N ALA A 128 -5.32 11.80 -1.24
CA ALA A 128 -4.16 12.52 -0.72
C ALA A 128 -2.99 11.60 -0.30
N ALA A 129 -3.28 10.41 0.22
CA ALA A 129 -2.26 9.45 0.65
C ALA A 129 -1.60 8.79 -0.57
N LEU A 130 -2.41 8.20 -1.45
CA LEU A 130 -1.91 7.47 -2.61
C LEU A 130 -1.31 8.39 -3.68
N THR A 131 -1.79 9.63 -3.83
CA THR A 131 -1.19 10.58 -4.80
C THR A 131 0.27 10.89 -4.44
N LEU A 132 0.56 11.16 -3.17
CA LEU A 132 1.93 11.45 -2.73
C LEU A 132 2.84 10.25 -2.89
N MET A 133 2.37 9.07 -2.47
CA MET A 133 3.13 7.84 -2.57
C MET A 133 3.34 7.41 -4.03
N ARG A 134 2.34 7.61 -4.90
CA ARG A 134 2.47 7.43 -6.35
C ARG A 134 3.54 8.36 -6.91
N ALA A 135 3.55 9.63 -6.53
CA ALA A 135 4.54 10.59 -7.00
C ALA A 135 5.97 10.15 -6.64
N ASP A 136 6.18 9.64 -5.42
CA ASP A 136 7.47 9.08 -5.00
C ASP A 136 7.85 7.82 -5.81
N ALA A 137 6.89 6.94 -6.06
CA ALA A 137 7.11 5.74 -6.88
C ALA A 137 7.50 6.11 -8.32
N LEU A 138 6.80 7.07 -8.93
CA LEU A 138 7.11 7.60 -10.26
C LEU A 138 8.46 8.32 -10.32
N ALA A 139 8.89 8.93 -9.21
CA ALA A 139 10.22 9.52 -9.06
C ALA A 139 11.32 8.47 -8.78
N GLY A 140 10.99 7.18 -8.78
CA GLY A 140 11.95 6.09 -8.62
C GLY A 140 12.42 5.86 -7.18
N LEU A 141 11.70 6.36 -6.17
CA LEU A 141 12.07 6.09 -4.78
C LEU A 141 11.85 4.61 -4.44
N GLU A 142 12.87 3.99 -3.81
CA GLU A 142 12.80 2.60 -3.35
C GLU A 142 11.70 2.37 -2.32
N ALA A 143 11.26 3.38 -1.60
CA ALA A 143 10.05 3.26 -0.80
C ALA A 143 9.31 4.59 -0.78
N PRO A 144 8.01 4.60 -1.14
CA PRO A 144 7.22 5.81 -1.06
C PRO A 144 7.19 6.39 0.34
N ARG A 145 7.36 7.70 0.44
CA ARG A 145 7.44 8.40 1.72
C ARG A 145 6.08 8.45 2.36
N ARG A 146 6.02 7.99 3.61
CA ARG A 146 4.83 8.12 4.45
C ARG A 146 4.73 9.50 5.08
N ARG A 147 3.53 9.97 5.39
CA ARG A 147 3.33 11.19 6.21
C ARG A 147 2.89 10.82 7.62
N LEU A 148 2.28 9.65 7.80
CA LEU A 148 1.89 9.12 9.10
C LEU A 148 2.80 7.96 9.52
N CYS A 149 3.21 7.97 10.79
CA CYS A 149 3.91 6.85 11.39
C CYS A 149 2.93 5.69 11.60
N CYS A 150 3.31 4.46 11.21
CA CYS A 150 2.54 3.26 11.51
C CYS A 150 2.56 2.85 12.99
N LEU A 151 3.34 3.56 13.82
CA LEU A 151 3.59 3.26 15.23
C LEU A 151 4.20 1.88 15.50
N ARG A 152 4.76 1.24 14.46
CA ARG A 152 5.48 -0.04 14.57
C ARG A 152 6.56 -0.01 15.64
N HIS A 153 7.31 1.10 15.72
CA HIS A 153 8.37 1.28 16.71
C HIS A 153 7.87 1.37 18.16
N GLY A 154 6.57 1.52 18.38
CA GLY A 154 5.96 1.51 19.72
C GLY A 154 5.77 0.10 20.27
N LEU A 155 6.07 -0.94 19.49
CA LEU A 155 6.00 -2.33 19.94
C LEU A 155 7.39 -2.84 20.34
N PRO A 156 7.47 -3.72 21.37
CA PRO A 156 8.73 -4.33 21.78
C PRO A 156 9.43 -5.03 20.61
N GLY A 157 10.74 -4.79 20.45
CA GLY A 157 11.56 -5.42 19.42
C GLY A 157 11.47 -4.83 18.02
N PHE A 158 10.71 -3.73 17.82
CA PHE A 158 10.60 -3.09 16.51
C PHE A 158 11.26 -1.70 16.48
N SER A 159 12.13 -1.48 15.49
CA SER A 159 12.72 -0.17 15.21
C SER A 159 11.80 0.72 14.35
N LYS A 160 12.17 2.00 14.21
CA LYS A 160 11.57 2.89 13.21
C LYS A 160 11.94 2.39 11.81
N CYS A 161 11.01 2.43 10.87
CA CYS A 161 11.26 2.00 9.49
C CYS A 161 12.25 2.95 8.80
N GLU A 162 13.48 2.50 8.55
CA GLU A 162 14.50 3.26 7.83
C GLU A 162 14.02 3.68 6.44
N GLY A 163 14.39 4.88 5.99
CA GLY A 163 14.01 5.45 4.69
C GLY A 163 12.53 5.83 4.53
N VAL A 164 11.62 5.25 5.32
CA VAL A 164 10.16 5.40 5.14
C VAL A 164 9.51 6.19 6.27
N CYS A 165 9.94 5.98 7.51
CA CYS A 165 9.28 6.50 8.70
C CYS A 165 9.36 8.04 8.73
N PRO A 166 8.21 8.75 8.86
CA PRO A 166 8.23 10.21 8.91
C PRO A 166 8.97 10.76 10.13
N LEU A 167 9.09 9.97 11.22
CA LEU A 167 9.80 10.36 12.44
C LEU A 167 11.34 10.33 12.33
N LEU A 168 11.87 9.83 11.21
CA LEU A 168 13.30 9.85 10.91
C LEU A 168 13.68 11.01 10.00
N ARG A 169 12.71 11.83 9.57
CA ARG A 169 12.98 13.00 8.74
C ARG A 169 13.38 14.18 9.63
N PRO A 170 14.36 15.00 9.21
CA PRO A 170 14.65 16.25 9.89
C PRO A 170 13.37 17.10 9.93
N SER A 171 13.01 17.59 11.12
CA SER A 171 11.87 18.50 11.27
C SER A 171 12.26 19.88 10.74
N GLY A 172 11.83 20.24 9.53
CA GLY A 172 11.72 21.64 9.10
C GLY A 172 12.31 21.97 7.72
N GLU A 173 11.42 22.24 6.76
CA GLU A 173 11.53 23.47 6.00
C GLU A 173 10.60 24.46 6.68
N GLY A 174 11.21 25.49 7.26
CA GLY A 174 10.56 26.50 8.06
C GLY A 174 9.59 27.33 7.22
N ARG A 175 8.66 27.91 7.96
CA ARG A 175 7.98 29.18 7.67
C ARG A 175 8.80 30.05 6.72
N LEU A 176 8.12 30.50 5.67
CA LEU A 176 8.49 31.61 4.82
C LEU A 176 9.29 32.66 5.60
N SER A 177 10.44 33.01 5.03
CA SER A 177 11.23 34.19 5.33
C SER A 177 10.32 35.40 5.53
N GLU A 178 10.09 35.79 6.77
CA GLU A 178 9.69 37.13 7.16
C GLU A 178 10.94 37.84 7.69
N ALA A 179 11.10 39.09 7.24
CA ALA A 179 12.00 40.12 7.72
C ALA A 179 13.50 40.00 7.37
N THR A 180 13.84 40.46 6.16
CA THR A 180 14.86 41.51 6.02
C THR A 180 14.43 42.52 4.95
N SER A 181 13.59 43.46 5.36
CA SER A 181 13.64 44.83 4.84
C SER A 181 14.75 45.59 5.57
N SER A 182 15.36 46.53 4.86
CA SER A 182 16.30 47.58 5.32
C SER A 182 17.79 47.26 5.21
N SER A 183 18.37 47.61 4.06
CA SER A 183 19.26 48.79 3.94
C SER A 183 19.41 49.18 2.48
#